data_AF-A0A0W0SHA7-F1
#
_entry.id   AF-A0A0W0SHA7-F1
#
_cell.length_a   1.000
_cell.length_b   1.000
_cell.length_c   1.000
_cell.angle_alpha   90.00
_cell.angle_beta   90.00
_cell.angle_gamma   90.00
#
_symmetry.space_group_name_H-M   'P 1'
#
loop_
_entity.id
_entity.type
_entity.pdbx_description
1 polymer ?
#
loop_
_entity_poly.entity_id
_entity_poly.type
_entity_poly.pdbx_seq_one_letter_code
_entity_poly.pdbx_strand_id
1 'polypeptide(L)'
;MASSPFQVKKIILSDKLRALVNTPHVCIEEINALLDAELNTVPGGKALDQLTDFIHLVTFIRLKHFSDPIRALQIFADKNTTPETAKALVNAIRMAPARDDKIYELICILAQNEKLARYSDIAHVTPLRFAMIVNKSGSAKEPKYVEEECKEWYLLFDLFGLCKNLPHDLIPLLAKHLCTTNPSAEDLQALGLFLSHLDKLKLLHYEIVTVMLPQLNNKRNIENLQSLLLFLQKNDLLHPQVLDHALPWLHYLDVLKIFFSIYSEELQSASSCREALEKLPLYCQLSLPDAGNFDDVVTTNTPLHLAVIQRNLFSLKQALRLANSKLLLATSYENTALVLACKLADKQPAQLILARMRELGCDVNQADHHGMTALHWARLYHFDSLAAELIAAGANEKIKTANGKSSTYFAKHQFTLVDFKIEGHEIIEDNFKLKNSALTDIAFHADKIALNLKLTSSDEIMELYQRDEGAQIRSSNRFNLFFKTFRTRLIEWLGKQRELDLEAGQSAAARSTPG
;
A
#
# COMPACT_ATOMS: atom_id res chain seq x y z
N MET A 1 -30.88 25.31 -56.78
CA MET A 1 -30.24 24.82 -55.55
C MET A 1 -28.93 25.59 -55.38
N ALA A 2 -28.97 26.70 -54.65
CA ALA A 2 -27.82 27.56 -54.41
C ALA A 2 -27.08 27.06 -53.16
N SER A 3 -25.94 26.39 -53.37
CA SER A 3 -24.95 26.19 -52.31
C SER A 3 -24.39 27.56 -51.92
N SER A 4 -24.61 27.95 -50.67
CA SER A 4 -24.33 29.30 -50.19
C SER A 4 -22.84 29.69 -50.34
N PRO A 5 -22.52 30.94 -50.76
CA PRO A 5 -21.16 31.48 -50.76
C PRO A 5 -20.52 31.55 -49.35
N PHE A 6 -21.34 31.38 -48.31
CA PHE A 6 -20.94 31.43 -46.90
C PHE A 6 -20.12 30.21 -46.46
N GLN A 7 -20.34 29.03 -47.05
CA GLN A 7 -19.49 27.86 -46.77
C GLN A 7 -18.09 28.00 -47.39
N VAL A 8 -17.95 28.74 -48.50
CA VAL A 8 -16.68 28.93 -49.21
C VAL A 8 -15.75 29.89 -48.47
N LYS A 9 -16.28 30.98 -47.87
CA LYS A 9 -15.46 31.93 -47.06
C LYS A 9 -15.00 31.36 -45.71
N LYS A 10 -15.77 30.45 -45.11
CA LYS A 10 -15.46 29.84 -43.81
C LYS A 10 -14.19 28.96 -43.84
N ILE A 11 -13.85 28.45 -45.02
CA ILE A 11 -12.65 27.64 -45.28
C ILE A 11 -11.40 28.53 -45.41
N ILE A 12 -11.53 29.82 -45.74
CA ILE A 12 -10.39 30.67 -46.11
C ILE A 12 -9.62 31.19 -44.90
N LEU A 13 -10.29 31.63 -43.83
CA LEU A 13 -9.62 32.27 -42.68
C LEU A 13 -8.76 31.29 -41.88
N SER A 14 -9.32 30.14 -41.51
CA SER A 14 -8.61 29.11 -40.73
C SER A 14 -7.45 28.50 -41.54
N ASP A 15 -7.62 28.34 -42.85
CA ASP A 15 -6.55 27.86 -43.73
C ASP A 15 -5.45 28.92 -43.94
N LYS A 16 -5.79 30.21 -44.05
CA LYS A 16 -4.82 31.32 -44.09
C LYS A 16 -4.02 31.45 -42.80
N LEU A 17 -4.71 31.44 -41.65
CA LEU A 17 -4.05 31.51 -40.33
C LEU A 17 -3.14 30.31 -40.12
N ARG A 18 -3.59 29.11 -40.48
CA ARG A 18 -2.76 27.90 -40.42
C ARG A 18 -1.54 27.98 -41.33
N ALA A 19 -1.70 28.44 -42.58
CA ALA A 19 -0.59 28.59 -43.50
C ALA A 19 0.47 29.57 -42.97
N LEU A 20 0.03 30.70 -42.41
CA LEU A 20 0.91 31.71 -41.84
C LEU A 20 1.66 31.17 -40.61
N VAL A 21 0.95 30.57 -39.66
CA VAL A 21 1.52 30.11 -38.39
C VAL A 21 2.43 28.87 -38.56
N ASN A 22 2.28 28.13 -39.66
CA ASN A 22 3.17 27.03 -40.04
C ASN A 22 4.34 27.47 -40.93
N THR A 23 4.42 28.74 -41.33
CA THR A 23 5.53 29.23 -42.13
C THR A 23 6.77 29.39 -41.24
N PRO A 24 7.93 28.81 -41.61
CA PRO A 24 9.13 28.89 -40.81
C PRO A 24 9.59 30.35 -40.66
N HIS A 25 10.00 30.74 -39.45
CA HIS A 25 10.49 32.08 -39.10
C HIS A 25 9.45 33.22 -39.13
N VAL A 26 8.16 32.94 -39.18
CA VAL A 26 7.13 33.99 -39.07
C VAL A 26 7.21 34.72 -37.73
N CYS A 27 7.17 36.05 -37.80
CA CYS A 27 7.14 36.92 -36.62
C CYS A 27 5.69 37.15 -36.15
N ILE A 28 5.51 37.32 -34.84
CA ILE A 28 4.21 37.65 -34.23
C ILE A 28 3.63 38.96 -34.80
N GLU A 29 4.48 39.89 -35.25
CA GLU A 29 4.05 41.16 -35.86
C GLU A 29 3.34 40.95 -37.21
N GLU A 30 3.80 39.99 -38.03
CA GLU A 30 3.18 39.64 -39.31
C GLU A 30 1.80 39.00 -39.08
N ILE A 31 1.66 38.21 -38.01
CA ILE A 31 0.38 37.63 -37.60
C ILE A 31 -0.60 38.72 -37.18
N ASN A 32 -0.17 39.70 -36.39
CA ASN A 32 -1.03 40.82 -35.98
C ASN A 32 -1.53 41.64 -37.18
N ALA A 33 -0.65 41.96 -38.13
CA ALA A 33 -1.02 42.73 -39.32
C ALA A 33 -2.11 42.02 -40.15
N LEU A 34 -2.06 40.68 -40.24
CA LEU A 34 -3.07 39.90 -40.93
C LEU A 34 -4.40 39.84 -40.16
N LEU A 35 -4.36 39.80 -38.82
CA LEU A 35 -5.56 39.79 -37.98
C LEU A 35 -6.33 41.12 -38.07
N ASP A 36 -5.63 42.26 -38.08
CA ASP A 36 -6.25 43.59 -38.23
C ASP A 36 -6.97 43.72 -39.59
N ALA A 37 -6.42 43.12 -40.64
CA ALA A 37 -7.06 43.10 -41.96
C ALA A 37 -8.32 42.22 -41.99
N GLU A 38 -8.31 41.06 -41.34
CA GLU A 38 -9.42 40.09 -41.37
C GLU A 38 -10.55 40.46 -40.37
N LEU A 39 -10.28 41.21 -39.31
CA LEU A 39 -11.29 41.76 -38.39
C LEU A 39 -12.39 42.55 -39.12
N ASN A 40 -12.03 43.23 -40.21
CA ASN A 40 -12.93 44.07 -41.00
C ASN A 40 -13.76 43.26 -42.03
N THR A 41 -13.45 41.99 -42.25
CA THR A 41 -14.01 41.17 -43.34
C THR A 41 -14.83 39.97 -42.83
N VAL A 42 -14.66 39.57 -41.57
CA VAL A 42 -15.26 38.37 -40.99
C VAL A 42 -16.71 38.62 -40.55
N PRO A 43 -17.68 37.79 -40.98
CA PRO A 43 -19.07 37.91 -40.56
C PRO A 43 -19.26 37.51 -39.08
N GLY A 44 -20.24 38.12 -38.42
CA GLY A 44 -20.54 37.88 -37.00
C GLY A 44 -20.96 36.44 -36.65
N GLY A 45 -21.03 36.15 -35.35
CA GLY A 45 -21.33 34.82 -34.80
C GLY A 45 -20.06 34.00 -34.56
N LYS A 46 -20.16 32.66 -34.62
CA LYS A 46 -19.07 31.74 -34.23
C LYS A 46 -17.70 32.00 -34.89
N ALA A 47 -17.68 32.55 -36.11
CA ALA A 47 -16.43 32.86 -36.81
C ALA A 47 -15.73 34.10 -36.21
N LEU A 48 -16.50 35.11 -35.79
CA LEU A 48 -15.99 36.28 -35.11
C LEU A 48 -15.52 35.94 -33.69
N ASP A 49 -16.23 35.05 -32.99
CA ASP A 49 -15.84 34.57 -31.66
C ASP A 49 -14.47 33.87 -31.71
N GLN A 50 -14.28 32.94 -32.66
CA GLN A 50 -13.01 32.25 -32.87
C GLN A 50 -11.86 33.18 -33.24
N LEU A 51 -12.12 34.19 -34.09
CA LEU A 51 -11.12 35.21 -34.43
C LEU A 51 -10.74 36.04 -33.20
N THR A 52 -11.73 36.41 -32.38
CA THR A 52 -11.52 37.18 -31.15
C THR A 52 -10.66 36.40 -30.14
N ASP A 53 -10.95 35.12 -29.94
CA ASP A 53 -10.16 34.22 -29.09
C ASP A 53 -8.71 34.11 -29.59
N PHE A 54 -8.51 34.01 -30.91
CA PHE A 54 -7.16 33.98 -31.49
C PHE A 54 -6.40 35.29 -31.31
N ILE A 55 -7.06 36.44 -31.47
CA ILE A 55 -6.47 37.77 -31.20
C ILE A 55 -6.06 37.88 -29.72
N HIS A 56 -6.91 37.41 -28.81
CA HIS A 56 -6.57 37.36 -27.39
C HIS A 56 -5.33 36.50 -27.14
N LEU A 57 -5.25 35.32 -27.76
CA LEU A 57 -4.08 34.44 -27.64
C LEU A 57 -2.79 35.14 -28.10
N VAL A 58 -2.81 35.74 -29.30
CA VAL A 58 -1.65 36.48 -29.85
C VAL A 58 -1.24 37.62 -28.91
N THR A 59 -2.22 38.36 -28.38
CA THR A 59 -1.98 39.46 -27.44
C THR A 59 -1.30 38.97 -26.17
N PHE A 60 -1.81 37.89 -25.55
CA PHE A 60 -1.23 37.36 -24.32
C PHE A 60 0.18 36.79 -24.55
N ILE A 61 0.40 36.04 -25.63
CA ILE A 61 1.71 35.49 -25.97
C ILE A 61 2.75 36.62 -26.12
N ARG A 62 2.39 37.71 -26.80
CA ARG A 62 3.25 38.89 -26.96
C ARG A 62 3.62 39.53 -25.62
N LEU A 63 2.68 39.61 -24.68
CA LEU A 63 2.91 40.21 -23.36
C LEU A 63 3.73 39.33 -22.42
N LYS A 64 3.69 38.00 -22.59
CA LYS A 64 4.30 37.05 -21.64
C LYS A 64 5.73 36.66 -21.99
N HIS A 65 6.19 36.89 -23.22
CA HIS A 65 7.57 36.66 -23.67
C HIS A 65 8.10 35.23 -23.45
N PHE A 66 7.37 34.21 -23.91
CA PHE A 66 7.83 32.82 -23.92
C PHE A 66 8.90 32.57 -25.00
N SER A 67 9.73 31.55 -24.81
CA SER A 67 10.84 31.22 -25.74
C SER A 67 10.37 30.69 -27.10
N ASP A 68 9.26 29.95 -27.14
CA ASP A 68 8.64 29.45 -28.38
C ASP A 68 7.17 29.89 -28.49
N PRO A 69 6.91 31.17 -28.80
CA PRO A 69 5.56 31.73 -28.77
C PRO A 69 4.65 31.18 -29.88
N ILE A 70 5.21 30.63 -30.95
CA ILE A 70 4.47 30.21 -32.14
C ILE A 70 3.74 28.88 -31.91
N ARG A 71 4.27 28.01 -31.04
CA ARG A 71 3.68 26.69 -30.75
C ARG A 71 2.21 26.75 -30.31
N ALA A 72 1.86 27.62 -29.38
CA ALA A 72 0.47 27.78 -28.94
C ALA A 72 -0.45 28.27 -30.07
N LEU A 73 0.04 29.12 -30.97
CA LEU A 73 -0.71 29.57 -32.15
C LEU A 73 -0.93 28.42 -33.13
N GLN A 74 0.09 27.57 -33.35
CA GLN A 74 -0.01 26.38 -34.19
C GLN A 74 -1.06 25.42 -33.66
N ILE A 75 -1.08 25.19 -32.34
CA ILE A 75 -2.07 24.34 -31.68
C ILE A 75 -3.48 24.90 -31.88
N PHE A 76 -3.68 26.20 -31.68
CA PHE A 76 -5.00 26.81 -31.88
C PHE A 76 -5.48 26.67 -33.35
N ALA A 77 -4.57 26.81 -34.32
CA ALA A 77 -4.90 26.76 -35.76
C ALA A 77 -5.01 25.33 -36.34
N ASP A 78 -4.66 24.29 -35.56
CA ASP A 78 -4.75 22.90 -35.99
C ASP A 78 -6.22 22.49 -36.25
N LYS A 79 -6.43 21.61 -37.24
CA LYS A 79 -7.77 21.11 -37.59
C LYS A 79 -8.37 20.21 -36.52
N ASN A 80 -7.52 19.56 -35.73
CA ASN A 80 -7.92 18.59 -34.71
C ASN A 80 -8.25 19.25 -33.38
N THR A 81 -7.92 20.55 -33.20
CA THR A 81 -8.16 21.26 -31.96
C THR A 81 -9.64 21.58 -31.77
N THR A 82 -10.21 21.14 -30.65
CA THR A 82 -11.63 21.42 -30.35
C THR A 82 -11.85 22.88 -29.92
N PRO A 83 -13.06 23.44 -30.11
CA PRO A 83 -13.39 24.78 -29.62
C PRO A 83 -13.18 24.93 -28.10
N GLU A 84 -13.46 23.88 -27.33
CA GLU A 84 -13.28 23.84 -25.88
C GLU A 84 -11.78 23.95 -25.53
N THR A 85 -10.92 23.18 -26.19
CA THR A 85 -9.46 23.25 -26.00
C THR A 85 -8.88 24.59 -26.47
N ALA A 86 -9.38 25.14 -27.57
CA ALA A 86 -8.97 26.46 -28.05
C ALA A 86 -9.26 27.56 -27.02
N LYS A 87 -10.46 27.56 -26.44
CA LYS A 87 -10.85 28.49 -25.37
C LYS A 87 -10.04 28.27 -24.08
N ALA A 88 -9.80 27.01 -23.73
CA ALA A 88 -8.97 26.62 -22.60
C ALA A 88 -7.53 27.13 -22.75
N LEU A 89 -6.96 27.03 -23.96
CA LEU A 89 -5.62 27.49 -24.30
C LEU A 89 -5.49 29.00 -24.09
N VAL A 90 -6.46 29.79 -24.57
CA VAL A 90 -6.49 31.25 -24.35
C VAL A 90 -6.52 31.57 -22.86
N ASN A 91 -7.41 30.92 -22.10
CA ASN A 91 -7.54 31.13 -20.66
C ASN A 91 -6.26 30.74 -19.90
N ALA A 92 -5.66 29.62 -20.26
CA ALA A 92 -4.45 29.12 -19.60
C ALA A 92 -3.25 30.04 -19.83
N ILE A 93 -3.03 30.47 -21.08
CA ILE A 93 -1.95 31.40 -21.43
C ILE A 93 -2.14 32.77 -20.77
N ARG A 94 -3.39 33.25 -20.65
CA ARG A 94 -3.72 34.47 -19.90
C ARG A 94 -3.25 34.38 -18.45
N MET A 95 -3.51 33.24 -17.81
CA MET A 95 -3.24 32.98 -16.39
C MET A 95 -1.78 32.59 -16.10
N ALA A 96 -1.05 32.10 -17.10
CA ALA A 96 0.35 31.69 -16.96
C ALA A 96 1.27 32.87 -16.54
N PRO A 97 2.28 32.66 -15.68
CA PRO A 97 3.31 33.65 -15.39
C PRO A 97 4.11 34.04 -16.64
N ALA A 98 4.61 35.28 -16.69
CA ALA A 98 5.48 35.72 -17.79
C ALA A 98 6.85 35.04 -17.70
N ARG A 99 7.43 34.70 -18.86
CA ARG A 99 8.76 34.05 -18.99
C ARG A 99 8.90 32.70 -18.26
N ASP A 100 7.79 32.01 -18.04
CA ASP A 100 7.79 30.65 -17.48
C ASP A 100 7.57 29.62 -18.58
N ASP A 101 8.66 29.21 -19.22
CA ASP A 101 8.62 28.26 -20.34
C ASP A 101 8.19 26.85 -19.90
N LYS A 102 8.38 26.49 -18.62
CA LYS A 102 7.95 25.18 -18.09
C LYS A 102 6.43 25.08 -18.04
N ILE A 103 5.78 26.12 -17.51
CA ILE A 103 4.32 26.20 -17.50
C ILE A 103 3.79 26.30 -18.93
N TYR A 104 4.43 27.11 -19.78
CA TYR A 104 4.04 27.25 -21.18
C TYR A 104 4.09 25.91 -21.94
N GLU A 105 5.17 25.14 -21.76
CA GLU A 105 5.33 23.83 -22.37
C GLU A 105 4.24 22.86 -21.90
N LEU A 106 3.96 22.79 -20.59
CA LEU A 106 2.89 21.97 -20.04
C LEU A 106 1.53 22.31 -20.66
N ILE A 107 1.19 23.60 -20.75
CA ILE A 107 -0.05 24.08 -21.38
C ILE A 107 -0.14 23.58 -22.82
N CYS A 108 0.93 23.75 -23.60
CA CYS A 108 0.98 23.35 -25.00
C CYS A 108 0.78 21.84 -25.17
N ILE A 109 1.44 21.01 -24.37
CA ILE A 109 1.31 19.54 -24.47
C ILE A 109 -0.11 19.10 -24.08
N LEU A 110 -0.68 19.65 -23.01
CA LEU A 110 -2.05 19.31 -22.60
C LEU A 110 -3.10 19.76 -23.64
N ALA A 111 -2.88 20.89 -24.29
CA ALA A 111 -3.74 21.36 -25.38
C ALA A 111 -3.64 20.45 -26.61
N GLN A 112 -2.41 20.07 -27.02
CA GLN A 112 -2.18 19.15 -28.15
C GLN A 112 -2.87 17.79 -27.98
N ASN A 113 -3.12 17.35 -26.74
CA ASN A 113 -3.75 16.07 -26.43
C ASN A 113 -5.24 16.20 -26.07
N GLU A 114 -5.87 17.36 -26.25
CA GLU A 114 -7.28 17.61 -25.91
C GLU A 114 -7.61 17.35 -24.42
N LYS A 115 -6.67 17.69 -23.53
CA LYS A 115 -6.81 17.49 -22.07
C LYS A 115 -6.79 18.79 -21.27
N LEU A 116 -6.46 19.92 -21.88
CA LEU A 116 -6.34 21.21 -21.18
C LEU A 116 -7.69 21.73 -20.65
N ALA A 117 -8.78 21.55 -21.41
CA ALA A 117 -10.10 22.11 -21.09
C ALA A 117 -10.58 21.77 -19.68
N ARG A 118 -10.36 20.53 -19.26
CA ARG A 118 -10.70 20.05 -17.91
C ARG A 118 -10.12 20.93 -16.79
N TYR A 119 -8.91 21.44 -16.97
CA TYR A 119 -8.21 22.17 -15.92
C TYR A 119 -8.52 23.68 -15.95
N SER A 120 -9.00 24.17 -17.09
CA SER A 120 -9.31 25.59 -17.30
C SER A 120 -10.72 26.00 -16.87
N ASP A 121 -11.61 25.05 -16.60
CA ASP A 121 -12.94 25.33 -16.08
C ASP A 121 -12.89 25.58 -14.57
N ILE A 122 -13.76 26.47 -14.08
CA ILE A 122 -13.90 26.77 -12.66
C ILE A 122 -14.45 25.52 -11.97
N ALA A 123 -13.63 24.87 -11.15
CA ALA A 123 -14.09 23.79 -10.29
C ALA A 123 -14.61 24.39 -8.98
N HIS A 124 -15.74 23.87 -8.49
CA HIS A 124 -16.20 24.18 -7.13
C HIS A 124 -15.39 23.31 -6.13
N VAL A 125 -14.60 23.95 -5.26
CA VAL A 125 -13.85 23.43 -4.08
C VAL A 125 -12.44 22.85 -4.40
N THR A 126 -11.34 23.02 -3.64
CA THR A 126 -11.04 23.21 -2.18
C THR A 126 -10.18 24.47 -1.89
N PRO A 127 -10.29 25.12 -0.70
CA PRO A 127 -9.60 26.38 -0.40
C PRO A 127 -8.09 26.19 -0.19
N LEU A 128 -7.29 27.13 -0.70
CA LEU A 128 -5.84 27.18 -0.47
C LEU A 128 -5.48 28.27 0.54
N ARG A 129 -4.76 27.88 1.60
CA ARG A 129 -4.18 28.78 2.60
C ARG A 129 -2.93 29.45 2.03
N PHE A 130 -2.96 30.76 1.84
CA PHE A 130 -1.76 31.51 1.46
C PHE A 130 -1.06 32.08 2.71
N ALA A 131 0.24 31.86 2.81
CA ALA A 131 1.10 32.58 3.74
C ALA A 131 1.61 33.85 3.07
N MET A 132 1.04 35.00 3.40
CA MET A 132 1.60 36.31 3.03
C MET A 132 2.65 36.70 4.05
N ILE A 133 3.93 36.79 3.64
CA ILE A 133 4.94 37.50 4.44
C ILE A 133 4.68 38.99 4.23
N VAL A 134 3.94 39.60 5.16
CA VAL A 134 3.74 41.05 5.17
C VAL A 134 5.03 41.69 5.67
N ASN A 135 5.86 42.18 4.76
CA ASN A 135 6.97 43.06 5.12
C ASN A 135 6.41 44.42 5.53
N LYS A 136 6.14 44.59 6.83
CA LYS A 136 6.15 45.90 7.48
C LYS A 136 7.03 45.85 8.72
N SER A 137 8.17 46.50 8.60
CA SER A 137 8.96 47.15 9.64
C SER A 137 8.76 46.64 11.08
N GLY A 138 9.72 45.87 11.57
CA GLY A 138 10.12 45.89 12.97
C GLY A 138 9.12 45.34 13.98
N SER A 139 8.85 44.04 13.98
CA SER A 139 8.78 43.18 15.17
C SER A 139 8.37 41.77 14.77
N ALA A 140 9.06 40.76 15.34
CA ALA A 140 8.77 39.36 15.10
C ALA A 140 7.35 39.00 15.55
N LYS A 141 6.49 38.62 14.61
CA LYS A 141 5.22 37.94 14.89
C LYS A 141 4.97 36.86 13.84
N GLU A 142 4.49 35.72 14.34
CA GLU A 142 4.13 34.49 13.63
C GLU A 142 3.36 34.75 12.33
N PRO A 143 3.49 33.87 11.32
CA PRO A 143 2.74 33.99 10.07
C PRO A 143 1.23 33.99 10.38
N LYS A 144 0.56 35.12 10.17
CA LYS A 144 -0.90 35.21 10.20
C LYS A 144 -1.45 34.62 8.91
N TYR A 145 -2.07 33.45 9.01
CA TYR A 145 -2.85 32.85 7.94
C TYR A 145 -4.17 33.63 7.81
N VAL A 146 -4.44 34.18 6.63
CA VAL A 146 -5.77 34.68 6.27
C VAL A 146 -6.38 33.63 5.34
N GLU A 147 -7.42 32.96 5.81
CA GLU A 147 -8.23 32.05 5.01
C GLU A 147 -9.24 32.89 4.22
N GLU A 148 -9.02 33.07 2.92
CA GLU A 148 -10.08 33.56 2.03
C GLU A 148 -10.90 32.36 1.55
N GLU A 149 -12.20 32.37 1.83
CA GLU A 149 -13.19 31.41 1.32
C GLU A 149 -13.43 31.64 -0.18
N CYS A 150 -12.49 31.24 -1.04
CA CYS A 150 -12.73 31.23 -2.48
C CYS A 150 -13.63 30.03 -2.84
N LYS A 151 -14.90 30.32 -3.17
CA LYS A 151 -15.90 29.33 -3.65
C LYS A 151 -15.63 28.83 -5.09
N GLU A 152 -14.67 29.42 -5.78
CA GLU A 152 -14.32 29.18 -7.18
C GLU A 152 -12.79 29.10 -7.34
N TRP A 153 -12.28 27.97 -7.83
CA TRP A 153 -10.84 27.72 -7.97
C TRP A 153 -10.55 27.04 -9.33
N TYR A 154 -9.43 27.39 -9.96
CA TYR A 154 -8.99 26.74 -11.19
C TYR A 154 -7.96 25.65 -10.85
N LEU A 155 -8.28 24.40 -11.20
CA LEU A 155 -7.33 23.27 -11.11
C LEU A 155 -6.01 23.54 -11.85
N LEU A 156 -6.05 24.44 -12.84
CA LEU A 156 -4.87 24.90 -13.57
C LEU A 156 -3.78 25.50 -12.66
N PHE A 157 -4.13 26.13 -11.54
CA PHE A 157 -3.11 26.67 -10.63
C PHE A 157 -2.32 25.57 -9.91
N ASP A 158 -2.99 24.46 -9.56
CA ASP A 158 -2.31 23.30 -8.99
C ASP A 158 -1.37 22.65 -10.02
N LEU A 159 -1.80 22.58 -11.28
CA LEU A 159 -0.93 22.16 -12.39
C LEU A 159 0.31 23.06 -12.52
N PHE A 160 0.14 24.38 -12.49
CA PHE A 160 1.26 25.32 -12.55
C PHE A 160 2.21 25.13 -11.37
N GLY A 161 1.67 24.83 -10.18
CA GLY A 161 2.43 24.49 -8.99
C GLY A 161 3.39 23.31 -9.19
N LEU A 162 3.00 22.30 -9.97
CA LEU A 162 3.85 21.12 -10.26
C LEU A 162 5.13 21.50 -11.01
N CYS A 163 5.08 22.51 -11.89
CA CYS A 163 6.22 22.92 -12.70
C CYS A 163 7.29 23.69 -11.92
N LYS A 164 6.97 24.22 -10.73
CA LYS A 164 7.84 25.14 -9.98
C LYS A 164 9.22 24.53 -9.70
N ASN A 165 9.24 23.31 -9.18
CA ASN A 165 10.46 22.61 -8.78
C ASN A 165 10.87 21.51 -9.79
N LEU A 166 10.13 21.33 -10.88
CA LEU A 166 10.44 20.30 -11.87
C LEU A 166 11.59 20.76 -12.80
N PRO A 167 12.58 19.90 -13.06
CA PRO A 167 13.47 19.99 -14.22
C PRO A 167 12.69 20.03 -15.54
N HIS A 168 13.22 20.75 -16.53
CA HIS A 168 12.54 20.99 -17.82
C HIS A 168 12.34 19.70 -18.63
N ASP A 169 13.28 18.75 -18.55
CA ASP A 169 13.24 17.44 -19.20
C ASP A 169 12.13 16.52 -18.65
N LEU A 170 11.65 16.76 -17.42
CA LEU A 170 10.54 16.01 -16.82
C LEU A 170 9.16 16.56 -17.18
N ILE A 171 9.07 17.79 -17.70
CA ILE A 171 7.78 18.43 -18.05
C ILE A 171 7.01 17.59 -19.08
N PRO A 172 7.62 17.10 -20.18
CA PRO A 172 6.90 16.27 -21.14
C PRO A 172 6.43 14.93 -20.55
N LEU A 173 7.21 14.33 -19.65
CA LEU A 173 6.83 13.09 -18.96
C LEU A 173 5.60 13.30 -18.08
N LEU A 174 5.62 14.34 -17.25
CA LEU A 174 4.51 14.70 -16.38
C LEU A 174 3.26 15.00 -17.21
N ALA A 175 3.39 15.79 -18.28
CA ALA A 175 2.29 16.14 -19.17
C ALA A 175 1.65 14.89 -19.79
N LYS A 176 2.46 13.96 -20.30
CA LYS A 176 1.99 12.68 -20.88
C LYS A 176 1.22 11.85 -19.85
N HIS A 177 1.68 11.81 -18.60
CA HIS A 177 1.01 11.09 -17.52
C HIS A 177 -0.33 11.72 -17.13
N LEU A 178 -0.39 13.05 -17.07
CA LEU A 178 -1.63 13.78 -16.79
C LEU A 178 -2.68 13.57 -17.91
N CYS A 179 -2.24 13.30 -19.13
CA CYS A 179 -3.14 12.97 -20.24
C CYS A 179 -3.82 11.60 -20.08
N THR A 180 -3.24 10.68 -19.33
CA THR A 180 -3.75 9.30 -19.17
C THR A 180 -4.46 9.07 -17.83
N THR A 181 -4.07 9.77 -16.76
CA THR A 181 -4.51 9.45 -15.39
C THR A 181 -5.68 10.26 -14.86
N ASN A 182 -6.03 11.38 -15.50
CA ASN A 182 -7.23 12.16 -15.15
C ASN A 182 -7.33 12.49 -13.63
N PRO A 183 -6.27 13.00 -12.96
CA PRO A 183 -6.20 13.17 -11.51
C PRO A 183 -7.20 14.20 -10.94
N SER A 184 -7.65 13.98 -9.71
CA SER A 184 -8.43 14.95 -8.93
C SER A 184 -7.56 16.07 -8.36
N ALA A 185 -8.18 17.10 -7.77
CA ALA A 185 -7.46 18.18 -7.07
C ALA A 185 -6.54 17.63 -5.96
N GLU A 186 -7.05 16.67 -5.18
CA GLU A 186 -6.29 16.03 -4.11
C GLU A 186 -5.10 15.24 -4.65
N ASP A 187 -5.27 14.56 -5.79
CA ASP A 187 -4.18 13.81 -6.44
C ASP A 187 -3.09 14.75 -6.94
N LEU A 188 -3.45 15.89 -7.54
CA LEU A 188 -2.49 16.91 -7.99
C LEU A 188 -1.73 17.51 -6.81
N GLN A 189 -2.41 17.81 -5.70
CA GLN A 189 -1.76 18.32 -4.50
C GLN A 189 -0.79 17.30 -3.90
N ALA A 190 -1.21 16.03 -3.80
CA ALA A 190 -0.35 14.94 -3.35
C ALA A 190 0.87 14.78 -4.26
N LEU A 191 0.68 14.85 -5.59
CA LEU A 191 1.76 14.77 -6.57
C LEU A 191 2.75 15.93 -6.42
N GLY A 192 2.27 17.17 -6.24
CA GLY A 192 3.14 18.33 -6.04
C GLY A 192 3.97 18.24 -4.75
N LEU A 193 3.36 17.80 -3.65
CA LEU A 193 4.06 17.53 -2.39
C LEU A 193 5.10 16.42 -2.56
N PHE A 194 4.76 15.35 -3.28
CA PHE A 194 5.65 14.23 -3.54
C PHE A 194 6.87 14.64 -4.39
N LEU A 195 6.66 15.36 -5.48
CA LEU A 195 7.74 15.88 -6.33
C LEU A 195 8.67 16.81 -5.55
N SER A 196 8.11 17.64 -4.66
CA SER A 196 8.90 18.49 -3.76
C SER A 196 9.71 17.69 -2.74
N HIS A 197 9.24 16.51 -2.32
CA HIS A 197 10.03 15.59 -1.49
C HIS A 197 11.14 14.93 -2.31
N LEU A 198 10.86 14.47 -3.54
CA LEU A 198 11.89 13.90 -4.41
C LEU A 198 13.02 14.89 -4.70
N ASP A 199 12.69 16.18 -4.88
CA ASP A 199 13.68 17.24 -5.07
C ASP A 199 14.64 17.34 -3.87
N LYS A 200 14.09 17.36 -2.65
CA LYS A 200 14.88 17.37 -1.40
C LYS A 200 15.79 16.15 -1.27
N LEU A 201 15.34 15.00 -1.79
CA LEU A 201 16.10 13.75 -1.81
C LEU A 201 17.08 13.66 -2.98
N LYS A 202 17.11 14.65 -3.89
CA LYS A 202 17.89 14.64 -5.14
C LYS A 202 17.57 13.43 -6.02
N LEU A 203 16.28 13.05 -6.09
CA LEU A 203 15.78 11.91 -6.87
C LEU A 203 15.00 12.34 -8.13
N LEU A 204 14.92 13.64 -8.43
CA LEU A 204 14.28 14.16 -9.64
C LEU A 204 15.16 13.95 -10.89
N HIS A 205 15.42 12.69 -11.21
CA HIS A 205 16.11 12.26 -12.42
C HIS A 205 15.13 11.56 -13.36
N TYR A 206 15.29 11.80 -14.67
CA TYR A 206 14.43 11.23 -15.72
C TYR A 206 14.23 9.73 -15.58
N GLU A 207 15.30 8.98 -15.37
CA GLU A 207 15.27 7.52 -15.26
C GLU A 207 14.41 7.06 -14.07
N ILE A 208 14.59 7.68 -12.91
CA ILE A 208 13.89 7.33 -11.66
C ILE A 208 12.42 7.70 -11.73
N VAL A 209 12.11 8.92 -12.18
CA VAL A 209 10.72 9.40 -12.26
C VAL A 209 9.91 8.62 -13.30
N THR A 210 10.53 8.23 -14.42
CA THR A 210 9.86 7.42 -15.45
C THR A 210 9.38 6.07 -14.90
N VAL A 211 10.19 5.41 -14.07
CA VAL A 211 9.83 4.12 -13.46
C VAL A 211 8.70 4.28 -12.45
N MET A 212 8.70 5.37 -11.66
CA MET A 212 7.66 5.63 -10.66
C MET A 212 6.35 6.14 -11.26
N LEU A 213 6.39 6.73 -12.46
CA LEU A 213 5.27 7.42 -13.10
C LEU A 213 3.95 6.62 -13.09
N PRO A 214 3.90 5.31 -13.41
CA PRO A 214 2.65 4.55 -13.40
C PRO A 214 1.98 4.49 -12.02
N GLN A 215 2.75 4.62 -10.93
CA GLN A 215 2.25 4.61 -9.56
C GLN A 215 1.76 5.99 -9.11
N LEU A 216 2.05 7.06 -9.84
CA LEU A 216 1.66 8.44 -9.50
C LEU A 216 0.24 8.80 -10.00
N ASN A 217 -0.68 7.85 -9.96
CA ASN A 217 -2.02 7.98 -10.57
C ASN A 217 -3.11 8.43 -9.57
N ASN A 218 -2.92 8.18 -8.28
CA ASN A 218 -3.84 8.61 -7.22
C ASN A 218 -3.07 8.90 -5.94
N LYS A 219 -3.67 9.70 -5.07
CA LYS A 219 -3.13 10.13 -3.78
C LYS A 219 -2.65 8.96 -2.92
N ARG A 220 -3.43 7.87 -2.83
CA ARG A 220 -3.07 6.71 -2.01
C ARG A 220 -1.77 6.04 -2.48
N ASN A 221 -1.60 5.86 -3.79
CA ASN A 221 -0.38 5.27 -4.34
C ASN A 221 0.81 6.21 -4.17
N ILE A 222 0.60 7.52 -4.34
CA ILE A 222 1.63 8.55 -4.10
C ILE A 222 2.08 8.52 -2.63
N GLU A 223 1.14 8.47 -1.69
CA GLU A 223 1.43 8.37 -0.25
C GLU A 223 2.14 7.05 0.10
N ASN A 224 1.71 5.93 -0.47
CA ASN A 224 2.38 4.64 -0.30
C ASN A 224 3.82 4.67 -0.82
N LEU A 225 4.04 5.24 -2.01
CA LEU A 225 5.35 5.38 -2.61
C LEU A 225 6.25 6.28 -1.76
N GLN A 226 5.73 7.41 -1.29
CA GLN A 226 6.45 8.29 -0.38
C GLN A 226 6.85 7.55 0.91
N SER A 227 5.91 6.80 1.50
CA SER A 227 6.17 6.00 2.71
C SER A 227 7.25 4.94 2.48
N LEU A 228 7.23 4.28 1.31
CA LEU A 228 8.23 3.30 0.93
C LEU A 228 9.60 3.95 0.74
N LEU A 229 9.70 5.06 0.02
CA LEU A 229 10.97 5.76 -0.20
C LEU A 229 11.61 6.21 1.12
N LEU A 230 10.82 6.78 2.03
CA LEU A 230 11.30 7.17 3.36
C LEU A 230 11.78 5.97 4.17
N PHE A 231 11.06 4.85 4.10
CA PHE A 231 11.47 3.61 4.75
C PHE A 231 12.78 3.07 4.15
N LEU A 232 12.90 2.99 2.83
CA LEU A 232 14.09 2.49 2.16
C LEU A 232 15.30 3.39 2.44
N GLN A 233 15.13 4.71 2.41
CA GLN A 233 16.18 5.67 2.73
C GLN A 233 16.66 5.51 4.18
N LYS A 234 15.75 5.37 5.14
CA LYS A 234 16.09 5.20 6.56
C LYS A 234 16.91 3.93 6.83
N ASN A 235 16.77 2.91 5.99
CA ASN A 235 17.45 1.62 6.13
C ASN A 235 18.62 1.43 5.15
N ASP A 236 19.04 2.49 4.45
CA ASP A 236 20.10 2.45 3.43
C ASP A 236 19.84 1.43 2.31
N LEU A 237 18.57 1.28 1.91
CA LEU A 237 18.12 0.35 0.85
C LEU A 237 17.60 1.07 -0.40
N LEU A 238 17.79 2.39 -0.49
CA LEU A 238 17.30 3.19 -1.60
C LEU A 238 18.20 3.05 -2.83
N HIS A 239 17.97 1.99 -3.61
CA HIS A 239 18.67 1.70 -4.86
C HIS A 239 17.68 1.44 -6.00
N PRO A 240 18.01 1.78 -7.26
CA PRO A 240 17.13 1.57 -8.41
C PRO A 240 16.64 0.12 -8.53
N GLN A 241 17.53 -0.86 -8.33
CA GLN A 241 17.18 -2.29 -8.38
C GLN A 241 16.12 -2.69 -7.35
N VAL A 242 16.20 -2.14 -6.13
CA VAL A 242 15.22 -2.40 -5.07
C VAL A 242 13.86 -1.79 -5.44
N LEU A 243 13.87 -0.57 -5.97
CA LEU A 243 12.64 0.11 -6.42
C LEU A 243 11.97 -0.65 -7.56
N ASP A 244 12.73 -1.09 -8.57
CA ASP A 244 12.20 -1.84 -9.71
C ASP A 244 11.43 -3.10 -9.28
N HIS A 245 11.93 -3.81 -8.26
CA HIS A 245 11.28 -5.00 -7.72
C HIS A 245 10.14 -4.67 -6.76
N ALA A 246 10.20 -3.55 -6.05
CA ALA A 246 9.19 -3.15 -5.06
C ALA A 246 7.94 -2.54 -5.69
N LEU A 247 8.09 -1.72 -6.73
CA LEU A 247 7.00 -0.93 -7.32
C LEU A 247 5.80 -1.75 -7.79
N PRO A 248 5.96 -2.95 -8.41
CA PRO A 248 4.82 -3.80 -8.76
C PRO A 248 3.95 -4.22 -7.57
N TRP A 249 4.52 -4.21 -6.36
CA TRP A 249 3.88 -4.66 -5.11
C TRP A 249 3.50 -3.49 -4.19
N LEU A 250 3.52 -2.25 -4.68
CA LEU A 250 3.32 -1.05 -3.87
C LEU A 250 1.98 -1.02 -3.11
N HIS A 251 0.95 -1.69 -3.63
CA HIS A 251 -0.33 -1.84 -2.97
C HIS A 251 -0.25 -2.65 -1.65
N TYR A 252 0.80 -3.45 -1.48
CA TYR A 252 1.09 -4.27 -0.29
C TYR A 252 2.27 -3.70 0.51
N LEU A 253 2.19 -2.40 0.83
CA LEU A 253 3.26 -1.63 1.47
C LEU A 253 3.81 -2.27 2.75
N ASP A 254 2.95 -2.78 3.63
CA ASP A 254 3.39 -3.37 4.90
C ASP A 254 4.18 -4.67 4.68
N VAL A 255 3.73 -5.49 3.72
CA VAL A 255 4.44 -6.71 3.31
C VAL A 255 5.83 -6.36 2.78
N LEU A 256 5.95 -5.31 1.97
CA LEU A 256 7.25 -4.82 1.47
C LEU A 256 8.16 -4.39 2.62
N LYS A 257 7.65 -3.59 3.56
CA LYS A 257 8.44 -3.12 4.72
C LYS A 257 8.92 -4.29 5.58
N ILE A 258 8.06 -5.28 5.81
CA ILE A 258 8.43 -6.49 6.57
C ILE A 258 9.49 -7.28 5.82
N PHE A 259 9.31 -7.51 4.51
CA PHE A 259 10.30 -8.18 3.67
C PHE A 259 11.67 -7.49 3.75
N PHE A 260 11.72 -6.19 3.49
CA PHE A 260 12.97 -5.43 3.52
C PHE A 260 13.61 -5.39 4.92
N SER A 261 12.81 -5.44 5.98
CA SER A 261 13.34 -5.56 7.35
C SER A 261 13.96 -6.94 7.61
N ILE A 262 13.33 -8.00 7.11
CA ILE A 262 13.76 -9.40 7.28
C ILE A 262 15.03 -9.71 6.47
N TYR A 263 15.15 -9.16 5.26
CA TYR A 263 16.28 -9.40 4.36
C TYR A 263 17.29 -8.25 4.33
N SER A 264 17.26 -7.36 5.32
CA SER A 264 18.07 -6.12 5.31
C SER A 264 19.57 -6.38 5.15
N GLU A 265 20.10 -7.42 5.80
CA GLU A 265 21.52 -7.79 5.71
C GLU A 265 21.86 -8.33 4.31
N GLU A 266 21.01 -9.19 3.75
CA GLU A 266 21.22 -9.75 2.43
C GLU A 266 21.11 -8.70 1.31
N LEU A 267 20.24 -7.70 1.50
CA LEU A 267 20.01 -6.61 0.55
C LEU A 267 21.12 -5.56 0.55
N GLN A 268 21.76 -5.34 1.70
CA GLN A 268 22.93 -4.46 1.81
C GLN A 268 24.20 -5.10 1.24
N SER A 269 24.25 -6.44 1.16
CA SER A 269 25.37 -7.17 0.57
C SER A 269 25.25 -7.28 -0.96
N ALA A 270 26.28 -6.80 -1.67
CA ALA A 270 26.31 -6.80 -3.14
C ALA A 270 26.21 -8.20 -3.76
N SER A 271 26.68 -9.24 -3.09
CA SER A 271 26.65 -10.62 -3.61
C SER A 271 25.28 -11.29 -3.45
N SER A 272 24.50 -10.91 -2.44
CA SER A 272 23.22 -11.56 -2.10
C SER A 272 21.98 -10.71 -2.40
N CYS A 273 22.15 -9.43 -2.71
CA CYS A 273 21.02 -8.51 -2.93
C CYS A 273 20.08 -9.01 -4.03
N ARG A 274 20.64 -9.46 -5.16
CA ARG A 274 19.86 -10.04 -6.26
C ARG A 274 19.06 -11.27 -5.83
N GLU A 275 19.71 -12.21 -5.15
CA GLU A 275 19.06 -13.43 -4.67
C GLU A 275 17.97 -13.13 -3.62
N ALA A 276 18.15 -12.10 -2.81
CA ALA A 276 17.12 -11.62 -1.90
C ALA A 276 15.94 -11.05 -2.70
N LEU A 277 16.16 -10.14 -3.65
CA LEU A 277 15.10 -9.54 -4.46
C LEU A 277 14.32 -10.56 -5.29
N GLU A 278 14.96 -11.64 -5.77
CA GLU A 278 14.29 -12.74 -6.48
C GLU A 278 13.27 -13.49 -5.59
N LYS A 279 13.39 -13.41 -4.26
CA LYS A 279 12.42 -13.97 -3.30
C LYS A 279 11.19 -13.09 -3.13
N LEU A 280 11.27 -11.79 -3.42
CA LEU A 280 10.23 -10.82 -3.12
C LEU A 280 8.86 -11.19 -3.73
N PRO A 281 8.75 -11.54 -5.03
CA PRO A 281 7.46 -11.88 -5.62
C PRO A 281 6.78 -13.06 -4.90
N LEU A 282 7.53 -14.13 -4.63
CA LEU A 282 7.00 -15.30 -3.92
C LEU A 282 6.65 -14.96 -2.46
N TYR A 283 7.47 -14.15 -1.80
CA TYR A 283 7.20 -13.67 -0.45
C TYR A 283 5.88 -12.89 -0.40
N CYS A 284 5.67 -11.96 -1.34
CA CYS A 284 4.45 -11.19 -1.42
C CYS A 284 3.24 -12.08 -1.70
N GLN A 285 3.32 -13.01 -2.65
CA GLN A 285 2.24 -13.95 -2.96
C GLN A 285 1.82 -14.79 -1.74
N LEU A 286 2.80 -15.31 -0.99
CA LEU A 286 2.52 -16.10 0.23
C LEU A 286 2.10 -15.24 1.42
N SER A 287 2.25 -13.92 1.34
CA SER A 287 1.80 -12.97 2.37
C SER A 287 0.35 -12.52 2.18
N LEU A 288 -0.33 -12.99 1.12
CA LEU A 288 -1.73 -12.65 0.86
C LEU A 288 -2.64 -13.71 1.48
N PRO A 289 -3.73 -13.30 2.16
CA PRO A 289 -4.71 -14.24 2.67
C PRO A 289 -5.48 -14.89 1.50
N ASP A 290 -5.84 -16.16 1.66
CA ASP A 290 -6.67 -16.88 0.69
C ASP A 290 -8.05 -16.23 0.55
N ALA A 291 -8.54 -16.12 -0.70
CA ALA A 291 -9.86 -15.60 -1.01
C ALA A 291 -10.94 -16.57 -0.48
N GLY A 292 -11.38 -16.35 0.76
CA GLY A 292 -12.33 -17.22 1.46
C GLY A 292 -12.07 -17.38 2.95
N ASN A 293 -10.96 -16.86 3.49
CA ASN A 293 -10.75 -16.81 4.93
C ASN A 293 -11.57 -15.66 5.56
N PHE A 294 -12.28 -15.96 6.65
CA PHE A 294 -13.04 -15.00 7.45
C PHE A 294 -12.23 -14.42 8.63
N ASP A 295 -10.95 -14.78 8.77
CA ASP A 295 -10.04 -14.19 9.76
C ASP A 295 -9.70 -12.73 9.38
N ASP A 296 -9.51 -11.88 10.40
CA ASP A 296 -9.09 -10.50 10.20
C ASP A 296 -7.70 -10.43 9.54
N VAL A 297 -7.51 -9.45 8.66
CA VAL A 297 -6.21 -9.26 7.99
C VAL A 297 -5.22 -8.63 8.96
N VAL A 298 -4.18 -9.38 9.30
CA VAL A 298 -3.11 -8.94 10.21
C VAL A 298 -1.88 -8.59 9.39
N THR A 299 -1.53 -7.30 9.37
CA THR A 299 -0.43 -6.77 8.53
C THR A 299 0.94 -7.30 8.94
N THR A 300 1.12 -7.73 10.19
CA THR A 300 2.39 -8.28 10.71
C THR A 300 2.59 -9.76 10.37
N ASN A 301 1.59 -10.45 9.82
CA ASN A 301 1.75 -11.86 9.48
C ASN A 301 2.76 -12.03 8.34
N THR A 302 3.83 -12.78 8.61
CA THR A 302 4.74 -13.26 7.56
C THR A 302 4.13 -14.47 6.83
N PRO A 303 4.67 -14.90 5.67
CA PRO A 303 4.28 -16.13 4.99
C PRO A 303 4.23 -17.36 5.89
N LEU A 304 5.14 -17.47 6.85
CA LEU A 304 5.16 -18.60 7.79
C LEU A 304 3.95 -18.58 8.73
N HIS A 305 3.56 -17.39 9.23
CA HIS A 305 2.39 -17.24 10.09
C HIS A 305 1.10 -17.56 9.32
N LEU A 306 0.93 -17.00 8.12
CA LEU A 306 -0.27 -17.26 7.31
C LEU A 306 -0.41 -18.73 6.94
N ALA A 307 0.68 -19.39 6.55
CA ALA A 307 0.63 -20.81 6.22
C ALA A 307 0.18 -21.69 7.41
N VAL A 308 0.58 -21.33 8.63
CA VAL A 308 0.13 -21.99 9.87
C VAL A 308 -1.34 -21.69 10.15
N ILE A 309 -1.75 -20.42 10.07
CA ILE A 309 -3.14 -19.97 10.32
C ILE A 309 -4.12 -20.63 9.33
N GLN A 310 -3.74 -20.70 8.05
CA GLN A 310 -4.54 -21.29 6.97
C GLN A 310 -4.42 -22.81 6.90
N ARG A 311 -3.59 -23.43 7.75
CA ARG A 311 -3.31 -24.88 7.74
C ARG A 311 -2.87 -25.37 6.36
N ASN A 312 -2.12 -24.53 5.64
CA ASN A 312 -1.69 -24.77 4.27
C ASN A 312 -0.24 -25.26 4.26
N LEU A 313 -0.08 -26.58 4.31
CA LEU A 313 1.24 -27.23 4.34
C LEU A 313 2.06 -26.96 3.06
N PHE A 314 1.41 -26.73 1.92
CA PHE A 314 2.09 -26.39 0.68
C PHE A 314 2.71 -24.99 0.78
N SER A 315 1.91 -23.98 1.15
CA SER A 315 2.39 -22.62 1.38
C SER A 315 3.47 -22.57 2.47
N LEU A 316 3.35 -23.40 3.51
CA LEU A 316 4.38 -23.50 4.55
C LEU A 316 5.71 -23.99 3.99
N LYS A 317 5.69 -25.06 3.18
CA LYS A 317 6.91 -25.57 2.54
C LYS A 317 7.54 -24.54 1.60
N GLN A 318 6.72 -23.78 0.87
CA GLN A 318 7.21 -22.69 0.01
C GLN A 318 7.81 -21.55 0.85
N ALA A 319 7.16 -21.14 1.93
CA ALA A 319 7.65 -20.12 2.84
C ALA A 319 8.95 -20.54 3.54
N LEU A 320 9.10 -21.81 3.91
CA LEU A 320 10.34 -22.34 4.51
C LEU A 320 11.53 -22.33 3.53
N ARG A 321 11.31 -22.36 2.21
CA ARG A 321 12.38 -22.16 1.22
C ARG A 321 12.93 -20.73 1.22
N LEU A 322 12.14 -19.78 1.71
CA LEU A 322 12.53 -18.39 1.88
C LEU A 322 13.24 -18.17 3.24
N ALA A 323 13.21 -19.14 4.16
CA ALA A 323 13.65 -18.96 5.53
C ALA A 323 15.13 -18.56 5.67
N ASN A 324 15.34 -17.39 6.28
CA ASN A 324 16.56 -17.00 6.99
C ASN A 324 16.25 -16.91 8.50
N SER A 325 17.26 -16.67 9.33
CA SER A 325 17.08 -16.61 10.78
C SER A 325 16.12 -15.50 11.22
N LYS A 326 16.12 -14.34 10.53
CA LYS A 326 15.20 -13.23 10.81
C LYS A 326 13.75 -13.58 10.51
N LEU A 327 13.45 -14.29 9.42
CA LEU A 327 12.09 -14.71 9.06
C LEU A 327 11.53 -15.74 10.05
N LEU A 328 12.37 -16.67 10.51
CA LEU A 328 11.97 -17.69 11.49
C LEU A 328 11.71 -17.09 12.88
N LEU A 329 12.42 -16.02 13.23
CA LEU A 329 12.29 -15.31 14.51
C LEU A 329 11.34 -14.11 14.42
N ALA A 330 10.88 -13.73 13.23
CA ALA A 330 9.89 -12.68 13.06
C ALA A 330 8.62 -13.04 13.81
N THR A 331 8.00 -12.06 14.45
CA THR A 331 6.81 -12.26 15.27
C THR A 331 5.59 -11.55 14.69
N SER A 332 4.43 -12.20 14.79
CA SER A 332 3.11 -11.57 14.62
C SER A 332 2.31 -11.76 15.92
N TYR A 333 1.76 -10.66 16.47
CA TYR A 333 1.21 -10.64 17.84
C TYR A 333 2.13 -11.32 18.87
N GLU A 334 3.43 -11.00 18.83
CA GLU A 334 4.47 -11.59 19.70
C GLU A 334 4.67 -13.11 19.57
N ASN A 335 4.01 -13.78 18.63
CA ASN A 335 4.25 -15.19 18.34
C ASN A 335 5.24 -15.31 17.19
N THR A 336 6.29 -16.11 17.33
CA THR A 336 6.99 -16.64 16.16
C THR A 336 6.11 -17.70 15.48
N ALA A 337 6.41 -18.04 14.22
CA ALA A 337 5.67 -19.08 13.51
C ALA A 337 5.74 -20.45 14.23
N LEU A 338 6.87 -20.77 14.90
CA LEU A 338 7.00 -21.98 15.71
C LEU A 338 6.08 -21.95 16.94
N VAL A 339 6.10 -20.85 17.69
CA VAL A 339 5.23 -20.69 18.87
C VAL A 339 3.76 -20.76 18.46
N LEU A 340 3.40 -20.08 17.36
CA LEU A 340 2.05 -20.11 16.82
C LEU A 340 1.62 -21.54 16.42
N ALA A 341 2.46 -22.29 15.71
CA ALA A 341 2.13 -23.67 15.32
C ALA A 341 1.92 -24.57 16.55
N CYS A 342 2.78 -24.47 17.56
CA CYS A 342 2.59 -25.21 18.82
C CYS A 342 1.33 -24.77 19.56
N LYS A 343 1.06 -23.47 19.61
CA LYS A 343 -0.14 -22.87 20.24
C LYS A 343 -1.44 -23.31 19.57
N LEU A 344 -1.42 -23.48 18.25
CA LEU A 344 -2.55 -24.01 17.48
C LEU A 344 -2.64 -25.54 17.48
N ALA A 345 -1.84 -26.22 18.30
CA ALA A 345 -1.73 -27.68 18.36
C ALA A 345 -1.41 -28.35 17.00
N ASP A 346 -0.73 -27.64 16.10
CA ASP A 346 -0.40 -28.14 14.76
C ASP A 346 1.00 -28.77 14.74
N LYS A 347 1.05 -30.05 15.12
CA LYS A 347 2.31 -30.78 15.33
C LYS A 347 3.19 -30.81 14.06
N GLN A 348 2.59 -31.04 12.89
CA GLN A 348 3.36 -31.24 11.65
C GLN A 348 4.07 -29.95 11.18
N PRO A 349 3.40 -28.79 11.05
CA PRO A 349 4.05 -27.50 10.84
C PRO A 349 5.08 -27.15 11.90
N ALA A 350 4.79 -27.38 13.18
CA ALA A 350 5.73 -27.11 14.25
C ALA A 350 7.05 -27.88 14.06
N GLN A 351 6.97 -29.17 13.70
CA GLN A 351 8.15 -30.00 13.41
C GLN A 351 8.93 -29.50 12.18
N LEU A 352 8.25 -29.09 11.10
CA LEU A 352 8.91 -28.57 9.89
C LEU A 352 9.62 -27.23 10.17
N ILE A 353 8.99 -26.33 10.91
CA ILE A 353 9.58 -25.05 11.29
C ILE A 353 10.76 -25.28 12.23
N LEU A 354 10.61 -26.16 13.22
CA LEU A 354 11.68 -26.52 14.16
C LEU A 354 12.90 -27.11 13.44
N ALA A 355 12.68 -28.03 12.50
CA ALA A 355 13.76 -28.60 11.70
C ALA A 355 14.56 -27.49 10.99
N ARG A 356 13.86 -26.54 10.36
CA ARG A 356 14.52 -25.42 9.67
C ARG A 356 15.22 -24.45 10.63
N MET A 357 14.64 -24.21 11.82
CA MET A 357 15.29 -23.43 12.87
C MET A 357 16.58 -24.08 13.36
N ARG A 358 16.60 -25.41 13.52
CA ARG A 358 17.81 -26.16 13.90
C ARG A 358 18.90 -26.07 12.84
N GLU A 359 18.53 -26.22 11.56
CA GLU A 359 19.48 -26.09 10.44
C GLU A 359 20.16 -24.72 10.41
N LEU A 360 19.44 -23.66 10.76
CA LEU A 360 19.95 -22.28 10.78
C LEU A 360 20.45 -21.81 12.15
N GLY A 361 20.47 -22.68 13.16
CA GLY A 361 20.92 -22.36 14.52
C GLY A 361 20.08 -21.29 15.22
N CYS A 362 18.78 -21.18 14.91
CA CYS A 362 17.88 -20.19 15.50
C CYS A 362 17.52 -20.54 16.94
N ASP A 363 17.34 -19.52 17.77
CA ASP A 363 16.83 -19.69 19.13
C ASP A 363 15.36 -20.12 19.14
N VAL A 364 15.07 -21.24 19.82
CA VAL A 364 13.71 -21.81 19.95
C VAL A 364 13.00 -21.36 21.23
N ASN A 365 13.61 -20.49 22.03
CA ASN A 365 13.12 -20.06 23.34
C ASN A 365 12.26 -18.79 23.31
N GLN A 366 11.94 -18.29 22.12
CA GLN A 366 11.00 -17.18 21.96
C GLN A 366 9.66 -17.53 22.61
N ALA A 367 9.09 -16.55 23.30
CA ALA A 367 7.86 -16.68 24.05
C ALA A 367 6.80 -15.73 23.50
N ASP A 368 5.53 -16.14 23.58
CA ASP A 368 4.41 -15.25 23.30
C ASP A 368 4.18 -14.22 24.41
N HIS A 369 3.16 -13.38 24.25
CA HIS A 369 2.77 -12.34 25.22
C HIS A 369 2.35 -12.88 26.60
N HIS A 370 2.25 -14.20 26.80
CA HIS A 370 2.03 -14.85 28.09
C HIS A 370 3.30 -15.45 28.69
N GLY A 371 4.44 -15.28 28.02
CA GLY A 371 5.69 -15.93 28.37
C GLY A 371 5.69 -17.44 28.06
N MET A 372 4.74 -17.93 27.25
CA MET A 372 4.73 -19.33 26.83
C MET A 372 5.61 -19.52 25.60
N THR A 373 6.60 -20.41 25.75
CA THR A 373 7.45 -20.87 24.65
C THR A 373 6.82 -22.05 23.91
N ALA A 374 7.37 -22.43 22.76
CA ALA A 374 6.96 -23.62 22.01
C ALA A 374 6.95 -24.90 22.88
N LEU A 375 7.88 -25.02 23.85
CA LEU A 375 7.95 -26.16 24.75
C LEU A 375 6.82 -26.18 25.79
N HIS A 376 6.37 -25.00 26.27
CA HIS A 376 5.22 -24.92 27.15
C HIS A 376 3.95 -25.43 26.45
N TRP A 377 3.73 -24.99 25.21
CA TRP A 377 2.61 -25.41 24.38
C TRP A 377 2.66 -26.91 24.04
N ALA A 378 3.83 -27.43 23.62
CA ALA A 378 3.99 -28.86 23.34
C ALA A 378 3.68 -29.75 24.56
N ARG A 379 4.08 -29.32 25.77
CA ARG A 379 3.77 -30.03 27.01
C ARG A 379 2.31 -29.93 27.44
N LEU A 380 1.65 -28.80 27.17
CA LEU A 380 0.22 -28.63 27.43
C LEU A 380 -0.62 -29.62 26.61
N TYR A 381 -0.24 -29.84 25.35
CA TYR A 381 -0.94 -30.78 24.45
C TYR A 381 -0.41 -32.22 24.51
N HIS A 382 0.48 -32.55 25.45
CA HIS A 382 1.02 -33.90 25.57
C HIS A 382 1.75 -34.38 24.29
N PHE A 383 2.37 -33.45 23.55
CA PHE A 383 3.14 -33.77 22.34
C PHE A 383 4.59 -34.12 22.65
N ASP A 384 4.79 -35.25 23.33
CA ASP A 384 6.09 -35.64 23.88
C ASP A 384 7.20 -35.78 22.83
N SER A 385 6.91 -36.30 21.63
CA SER A 385 7.94 -36.35 20.57
C SER A 385 8.35 -34.95 20.13
N LEU A 386 7.42 -34.00 20.00
CA LEU A 386 7.74 -32.61 19.68
C LEU A 386 8.48 -31.93 20.83
N ALA A 387 8.08 -32.20 22.08
CA ALA A 387 8.78 -31.68 23.26
C ALA A 387 10.23 -32.19 23.33
N ALA A 388 10.47 -33.47 23.04
CA ALA A 388 11.81 -34.04 22.95
C ALA A 388 12.63 -33.41 21.81
N GLU A 389 12.03 -33.22 20.63
CA GLU A 389 12.66 -32.53 19.51
C GLU A 389 13.02 -31.08 19.84
N LEU A 390 12.15 -30.35 20.55
CA LEU A 390 12.39 -28.98 21.03
C LEU A 390 13.55 -28.93 22.03
N ILE A 391 13.58 -29.85 23.00
CA ILE A 391 14.69 -29.95 23.97
C ILE A 391 16.00 -30.26 23.25
N ALA A 392 15.99 -31.18 22.29
CA ALA A 392 17.15 -31.49 21.46
C ALA A 392 17.60 -30.30 20.58
N ALA A 393 16.70 -29.35 20.31
CA ALA A 393 16.99 -28.10 19.63
C ALA A 393 17.47 -26.97 20.57
N GLY A 394 17.60 -27.22 21.87
CA GLY A 394 18.06 -26.25 22.86
C GLY A 394 16.93 -25.48 23.58
N ALA A 395 15.70 -26.00 23.57
CA ALA A 395 14.61 -25.41 24.35
C ALA A 395 14.90 -25.51 25.87
N ASN A 396 14.79 -24.38 26.56
CA ASN A 396 15.09 -24.23 27.97
C ASN A 396 13.84 -24.49 28.83
N GLU A 397 13.84 -25.63 29.52
CA GLU A 397 12.78 -26.04 30.44
C GLU A 397 12.61 -25.14 31.67
N LYS A 398 13.60 -24.27 31.96
CA LYS A 398 13.59 -23.38 33.13
C LYS A 398 12.85 -22.06 32.88
N ILE A 399 12.54 -21.73 31.62
CA ILE A 399 11.76 -20.53 31.30
C ILE A 399 10.40 -20.66 31.96
N LYS A 400 9.93 -19.57 32.56
CA LYS A 400 8.63 -19.50 33.23
C LYS A 400 7.74 -18.53 32.48
N THR A 401 6.46 -18.87 32.41
CA THR A 401 5.41 -17.97 31.93
C THR A 401 5.26 -16.75 32.85
N ALA A 402 4.49 -15.75 32.42
CA ALA A 402 4.19 -14.57 33.23
C ALA A 402 3.59 -14.92 34.61
N ASN A 403 2.92 -16.07 34.73
CA ASN A 403 2.33 -16.58 35.98
C ASN A 403 3.28 -17.51 36.76
N GLY A 404 4.57 -17.54 36.40
CA GLY A 404 5.61 -18.29 37.09
C GLY A 404 5.58 -19.81 36.85
N LYS A 405 4.84 -20.30 35.85
CA LYS A 405 4.72 -21.73 35.54
C LYS A 405 5.78 -22.15 34.52
N SER A 406 6.47 -23.27 34.76
CA SER A 406 7.44 -23.87 33.83
C SER A 406 6.76 -24.86 32.86
N SER A 407 7.46 -25.28 31.81
CA SER A 407 6.96 -26.33 30.89
C SER A 407 6.56 -27.62 31.61
N THR A 408 7.29 -28.00 32.67
CA THR A 408 6.99 -29.17 33.51
C THR A 408 5.68 -29.07 34.29
N TYR A 409 5.21 -27.86 34.60
CA TYR A 409 3.88 -27.66 35.18
C TYR A 409 2.81 -28.10 34.19
N PHE A 410 2.90 -27.64 32.93
CA PHE A 410 1.93 -27.97 31.89
C PHE A 410 1.92 -29.46 31.53
N ALA A 411 3.07 -30.14 31.62
CA ALA A 411 3.15 -31.59 31.40
C ALA A 411 2.40 -32.42 32.47
N LYS A 412 2.35 -31.92 33.72
CA LYS A 412 1.81 -32.67 34.87
C LYS A 412 0.38 -32.26 35.23
N HIS A 413 0.03 -31.00 34.98
CA HIS A 413 -1.23 -30.42 35.39
C HIS A 413 -2.37 -30.92 34.51
N GLN A 414 -3.42 -31.45 35.13
CA GLN A 414 -4.62 -31.87 34.44
C GLN A 414 -5.54 -30.67 34.24
N PHE A 415 -5.71 -30.25 32.99
CA PHE A 415 -6.73 -29.27 32.65
C PHE A 415 -8.11 -29.93 32.66
N THR A 416 -9.06 -29.27 33.31
CA THR A 416 -10.45 -29.68 33.46
C THR A 416 -11.38 -28.58 32.99
N LEU A 417 -12.68 -28.86 32.86
CA LEU A 417 -13.66 -27.82 32.56
C LEU A 417 -13.68 -26.68 33.60
N VAL A 418 -13.18 -26.92 34.82
CA VAL A 418 -13.08 -25.91 35.88
C VAL A 418 -11.99 -24.87 35.57
N ASP A 419 -10.94 -25.25 34.86
CA ASP A 419 -9.87 -24.34 34.44
C ASP A 419 -10.33 -23.39 33.33
N PHE A 420 -11.40 -23.77 32.63
CA PHE A 420 -12.10 -22.96 31.63
C PHE A 420 -13.20 -22.06 32.23
N LYS A 421 -13.08 -21.66 33.51
CA LYS A 421 -14.01 -20.73 34.18
C LYS A 421 -13.48 -19.30 34.18
N ILE A 422 -14.33 -18.34 33.81
CA ILE A 422 -14.09 -16.89 33.94
C ILE A 422 -14.67 -16.44 35.28
N GLU A 423 -13.83 -15.99 36.22
CA GLU A 423 -14.23 -15.35 37.51
C GLU A 423 -15.37 -16.01 38.34
N GLY A 424 -15.70 -17.29 38.11
CA GLY A 424 -16.79 -17.99 38.80
C GLY A 424 -18.17 -17.90 38.14
N HIS A 425 -18.29 -17.27 36.96
CA HIS A 425 -19.54 -17.13 36.21
C HIS A 425 -19.50 -17.80 34.82
N GLU A 426 -20.66 -18.22 34.32
CA GLU A 426 -20.83 -18.65 32.91
C GLU A 426 -20.69 -17.47 31.95
N ILE A 427 -20.35 -17.76 30.68
CA ILE A 427 -20.12 -16.75 29.63
C ILE A 427 -21.41 -15.97 29.38
N ILE A 428 -21.42 -14.69 29.78
CA ILE A 428 -22.40 -13.70 29.37
C ILE A 428 -21.69 -12.74 28.42
N GLU A 429 -22.38 -12.36 27.35
CA GLU A 429 -21.87 -11.49 26.28
C GLU A 429 -21.15 -10.25 26.86
N ASP A 430 -20.02 -9.89 26.25
CA ASP A 430 -19.26 -8.63 26.45
C ASP A 430 -18.15 -8.53 27.54
N ASN A 431 -17.81 -9.57 28.30
CA ASN A 431 -16.61 -9.51 29.18
C ASN A 431 -15.78 -10.82 29.20
N PHE A 432 -14.57 -10.77 28.64
CA PHE A 432 -13.66 -11.91 28.54
C PHE A 432 -12.38 -11.67 29.34
N LYS A 433 -12.26 -12.27 30.54
CA LYS A 433 -10.99 -12.31 31.28
C LYS A 433 -10.84 -13.62 32.07
N LEU A 434 -10.27 -14.65 31.43
CA LEU A 434 -9.92 -15.88 32.17
C LEU A 434 -8.80 -15.60 33.17
N LYS A 435 -8.81 -16.32 34.31
CA LYS A 435 -7.71 -16.25 35.30
C LYS A 435 -6.38 -16.73 34.72
N ASN A 436 -6.44 -17.69 33.78
CA ASN A 436 -5.28 -18.14 33.03
C ASN A 436 -5.35 -17.58 31.61
N SER A 437 -4.50 -16.59 31.34
CA SER A 437 -4.47 -15.87 30.07
C SER A 437 -4.07 -16.78 28.89
N ALA A 438 -3.25 -17.81 29.09
CA ALA A 438 -2.96 -18.79 28.05
C ALA A 438 -4.21 -19.55 27.56
N LEU A 439 -5.17 -19.81 28.45
CA LEU A 439 -6.43 -20.46 28.08
C LEU A 439 -7.37 -19.51 27.33
N THR A 440 -7.21 -18.18 27.49
CA THR A 440 -7.90 -17.13 26.71
C THR A 440 -7.57 -17.25 25.23
N ASP A 441 -6.30 -17.48 24.92
CA ASP A 441 -5.88 -17.59 23.52
C ASP A 441 -6.17 -18.95 22.90
N ILE A 442 -6.04 -20.05 23.67
CA ILE A 442 -6.52 -21.36 23.23
C ILE A 442 -7.98 -21.25 22.83
N ALA A 443 -8.77 -20.56 23.65
CA ALA A 443 -10.16 -20.33 23.36
C ALA A 443 -10.28 -19.52 22.05
N PHE A 444 -9.59 -18.39 21.92
CA PHE A 444 -9.66 -17.52 20.73
C PHE A 444 -9.36 -18.27 19.41
N HIS A 445 -8.45 -19.24 19.42
CA HIS A 445 -8.08 -20.04 18.26
C HIS A 445 -8.65 -21.47 18.26
N ALA A 446 -9.71 -21.70 19.03
CA ALA A 446 -10.19 -23.05 19.31
C ALA A 446 -10.72 -23.78 18.05
N ASP A 447 -11.22 -23.05 17.05
CA ASP A 447 -11.60 -23.57 15.73
C ASP A 447 -10.44 -24.29 15.03
N LYS A 448 -9.30 -23.60 14.93
CA LYS A 448 -8.07 -24.10 14.31
C LYS A 448 -7.48 -25.23 15.12
N ILE A 449 -7.44 -25.09 16.45
CA ILE A 449 -6.97 -26.14 17.37
C ILE A 449 -7.80 -27.40 17.19
N ALA A 450 -9.12 -27.30 17.14
CA ALA A 450 -9.98 -28.46 16.99
C ALA A 450 -9.86 -29.14 15.63
N LEU A 451 -9.68 -28.37 14.55
CA LEU A 451 -9.38 -28.94 13.24
C LEU A 451 -8.03 -29.66 13.23
N ASN A 452 -7.01 -29.10 13.88
CA ASN A 452 -5.67 -29.69 13.98
C ASN A 452 -5.66 -30.96 14.83
N LEU A 453 -6.42 -30.96 15.94
CA LEU A 453 -6.62 -32.11 16.82
C LEU A 453 -7.68 -33.10 16.31
N LYS A 454 -8.33 -32.82 15.18
CA LYS A 454 -9.40 -33.63 14.57
C LYS A 454 -10.61 -33.84 15.50
N LEU A 455 -10.95 -32.84 16.30
CA LEU A 455 -12.13 -32.83 17.18
C LEU A 455 -13.43 -32.48 16.45
N THR A 456 -13.30 -31.94 15.23
CA THR A 456 -14.40 -31.48 14.37
C THR A 456 -13.94 -31.49 12.90
N SER A 457 -14.87 -31.30 11.96
CA SER A 457 -14.60 -31.13 10.54
C SER A 457 -14.82 -29.68 10.10
N SER A 458 -14.26 -29.30 8.94
CA SER A 458 -14.53 -27.99 8.35
C SER A 458 -16.03 -27.79 8.11
N ASP A 459 -16.74 -28.84 7.71
CA ASP A 459 -18.18 -28.80 7.43
C ASP A 459 -18.98 -28.55 8.71
N GLU A 460 -18.64 -29.21 9.83
CA GLU A 460 -19.31 -29.01 11.12
C GLU A 460 -19.11 -27.58 11.64
N ILE A 461 -17.91 -27.00 11.47
CA ILE A 461 -17.64 -25.60 11.82
C ILE A 461 -18.44 -24.64 10.92
N MET A 462 -18.45 -24.88 9.61
CA MET A 462 -19.17 -24.03 8.67
C MET A 462 -20.69 -24.07 8.92
N GLU A 463 -21.25 -25.25 9.16
CA GLU A 463 -22.66 -25.40 9.56
C GLU A 463 -22.96 -24.67 10.88
N LEU A 464 -22.06 -24.77 11.87
CA LEU A 464 -22.20 -24.08 13.15
C LEU A 464 -22.25 -22.55 12.96
N TYR A 465 -21.37 -22.00 12.13
CA TYR A 465 -21.31 -20.55 11.89
C TYR A 465 -22.45 -20.04 11.00
N GLN A 466 -22.86 -20.81 9.99
CA GLN A 466 -23.98 -20.43 9.13
C GLN A 466 -25.32 -20.39 9.86
N ARG A 467 -25.50 -21.20 10.91
CA ARG A 467 -26.72 -21.22 11.72
C ARG A 467 -26.85 -20.07 12.71
N ASP A 468 -25.82 -19.24 12.86
CA ASP A 468 -25.80 -18.12 13.79
C ASP A 468 -25.49 -16.79 13.08
N GLU A 469 -26.43 -15.85 13.12
CA GLU A 469 -26.29 -14.54 12.46
C GLU A 469 -25.11 -13.73 13.05
N GLY A 470 -24.87 -13.85 14.36
CA GLY A 470 -23.78 -13.17 15.04
C GLY A 470 -22.41 -13.63 14.58
N ALA A 471 -22.22 -14.94 14.37
CA ALA A 471 -20.99 -15.56 13.88
C ALA A 471 -20.66 -15.16 12.44
N GLN A 472 -21.67 -14.90 11.62
CA GLN A 472 -21.47 -14.40 10.26
C GLN A 472 -20.93 -12.96 10.23
N ILE A 473 -21.20 -12.19 11.28
CA ILE A 473 -20.85 -10.76 11.35
C ILE A 473 -19.55 -10.51 12.13
N ARG A 474 -19.30 -11.23 13.24
CA ARG A 474 -18.14 -10.98 14.13
C ARG A 474 -17.35 -12.26 14.46
N SER A 475 -16.03 -12.17 14.38
CA SER A 475 -15.09 -13.22 14.80
C SER A 475 -15.24 -13.60 16.28
N SER A 476 -15.54 -12.64 17.15
CA SER A 476 -15.82 -12.88 18.58
C SER A 476 -17.01 -13.80 18.83
N ASN A 477 -18.02 -13.77 17.95
CA ASN A 477 -19.20 -14.62 18.07
C ASN A 477 -18.89 -16.04 17.61
N ARG A 478 -18.17 -16.20 16.49
CA ARG A 478 -17.63 -17.51 16.04
C ARG A 478 -16.83 -18.19 17.14
N PHE A 479 -15.98 -17.40 17.80
CA PHE A 479 -15.23 -17.83 18.97
C PHE A 479 -16.15 -18.38 20.08
N ASN A 480 -17.18 -17.62 20.48
CA ASN A 480 -18.11 -18.03 21.54
C ASN A 480 -18.88 -19.32 21.20
N LEU A 481 -19.39 -19.43 19.98
CA LEU A 481 -20.10 -20.62 19.50
C LEU A 481 -19.20 -21.85 19.47
N PHE A 482 -17.97 -21.67 19.00
CA PHE A 482 -16.99 -22.72 18.98
C PHE A 482 -16.70 -23.23 20.40
N PHE A 483 -16.38 -22.30 21.30
CA PHE A 483 -16.02 -22.65 22.67
C PHE A 483 -17.16 -23.37 23.41
N LYS A 484 -18.41 -22.90 23.26
CA LYS A 484 -19.59 -23.55 23.84
C LYS A 484 -19.76 -25.00 23.34
N THR A 485 -19.53 -25.23 22.06
CA THR A 485 -19.80 -26.52 21.40
C THR A 485 -18.69 -27.56 21.64
N PHE A 486 -17.42 -27.16 21.61
CA PHE A 486 -16.30 -28.10 21.53
C PHE A 486 -15.39 -28.16 22.76
N ARG A 487 -15.56 -27.29 23.78
CA ARG A 487 -14.71 -27.28 24.99
C ARG A 487 -14.67 -28.63 25.72
N THR A 488 -15.79 -29.36 25.77
CA THR A 488 -15.86 -30.68 26.39
C THR A 488 -15.03 -31.70 25.60
N ARG A 489 -15.13 -31.68 24.26
CA ARG A 489 -14.32 -32.55 23.39
C ARG A 489 -12.82 -32.29 23.57
N LEU A 490 -12.41 -31.03 23.72
CA LEU A 490 -11.01 -30.67 23.97
C LEU A 490 -10.51 -31.20 25.32
N ILE A 491 -11.29 -31.04 26.39
CA ILE A 491 -10.94 -31.56 27.72
C ILE A 491 -10.84 -33.09 27.72
N GLU A 492 -11.81 -33.78 27.13
CA GLU A 492 -11.77 -35.23 27.00
C GLU A 492 -10.56 -35.69 26.20
N TRP A 493 -10.22 -34.97 25.13
CA TRP A 493 -9.03 -35.26 24.33
C TRP A 493 -7.74 -35.07 25.14
N LEU A 494 -7.59 -33.96 25.87
CA LEU A 494 -6.43 -33.72 26.75
C LEU A 494 -6.29 -34.82 27.82
N GLY A 495 -7.42 -35.24 28.41
CA GLY A 495 -7.43 -36.35 29.37
C GLY A 495 -6.91 -37.65 28.77
N LYS A 496 -7.40 -38.02 27.58
CA LYS A 496 -6.97 -39.22 26.85
C LYS A 496 -5.48 -39.19 26.48
N GLN A 497 -4.97 -38.05 26.01
CA GLN A 497 -3.53 -37.95 25.69
C GLN A 497 -2.67 -38.19 26.92
N ARG A 498 -3.05 -37.62 28.06
CA ARG A 498 -2.33 -37.83 29.32
C ARG A 498 -2.33 -39.29 29.79
N GLU A 499 -3.43 -40.01 29.58
CA GLU A 499 -3.51 -41.44 29.88
C GLU A 499 -2.54 -42.24 28.99
N LEU A 500 -2.54 -41.99 27.69
CA LEU A 500 -1.62 -42.62 26.74
C LEU A 500 -0.15 -42.35 27.08
N ASP A 501 0.18 -41.14 27.53
CA ASP A 501 1.53 -40.78 27.97
C ASP A 501 1.95 -41.58 29.22
N LEU A 502 1.06 -41.71 30.21
CA LEU A 502 1.34 -42.48 31.43
C LEU A 502 1.59 -43.95 31.10
N GLU A 503 0.81 -44.54 30.19
CA GLU A 503 0.99 -45.91 29.72
C GLU A 503 2.32 -46.09 28.96
N ALA A 504 2.67 -45.14 28.08
CA ALA A 504 3.93 -45.17 27.35
C ALA A 504 5.15 -45.06 28.28
N GLY A 505 5.08 -44.20 29.30
CA GLY A 505 6.12 -44.04 30.32
C GLY A 505 6.31 -45.30 31.18
N GLN A 506 5.22 -45.95 31.59
CA GLN A 506 5.29 -47.23 32.32
C GLN A 506 5.87 -48.35 31.45
N SER A 507 5.51 -48.42 30.16
CA SER A 507 6.07 -49.40 29.23
C SER A 507 7.56 -49.16 28.96
N ALA A 508 8.01 -47.91 28.89
CA ALA A 508 9.43 -47.57 28.71
C ALA A 508 10.26 -47.87 29.98
N ALA A 509 9.72 -47.59 31.17
CA ALA A 509 10.35 -47.92 32.44
C ALA A 509 10.47 -49.44 32.67
N ALA A 510 9.46 -50.21 32.26
CA ALA A 510 9.50 -51.68 32.34
C ALA A 510 10.50 -52.32 31.35
N ARG A 511 10.90 -51.61 30.29
CA ARG A 511 11.91 -52.07 29.32
C ARG A 511 13.34 -51.65 29.67
N SER A 512 13.53 -50.70 30.59
CA SER A 512 14.84 -50.15 30.96
C SER A 512 15.38 -50.64 32.31
N THR A 513 14.65 -51.51 33.02
CA THR A 513 15.19 -52.27 34.16
C THR A 513 16.19 -53.32 33.64
N PRO A 514 17.50 -53.24 34.01
CA PRO A 514 18.45 -54.30 33.70
C PRO A 514 18.11 -55.52 34.55
N GLY A 515 17.90 -56.67 33.90
CA GLY A 515 17.72 -57.96 34.55
C GLY A 515 19.01 -58.54 35.09
#